data_AF-A0AAD9YJU6-F1
#
_entry.id   AF-A0AAD9YJU6-F1
#
_cell.length_a   1.000
_cell.length_b   1.000
_cell.length_c   1.000
_cell.angle_alpha   90.00
_cell.angle_beta   90.00
_cell.angle_gamma   90.00
#
_symmetry.space_group_name_H-M   'P 1'
#
loop_
_entity.id
_entity.type
_entity.pdbx_description
1 polymer ?
#
loop_
_entity_poly.entity_id
_entity_poly.type
_entity_poly.pdbx_seq_one_letter_code
_entity_poly.pdbx_strand_id
1 'polypeptide(L)'
;MAPPSQLTVATLSVTRLLKEEISYEKELIQQKAKVATLEAEIKEGKPDEDGNREYMVKQLKLAVEETEKVFPALRTRVEDATVKLEEQIALAESGGATEDELATAKLALSKGKEEKTYTVDVPTVSS
;
A
#
# COMPACT_ATOMS: atom_id res chain seq x y z
N MET A 1 18.32 -26.32 5.23
CA MET A 1 18.12 -25.45 4.05
C MET A 1 19.24 -24.43 4.01
N ALA A 2 19.73 -24.08 2.82
CA ALA A 2 20.65 -22.96 2.68
C ALA A 2 19.91 -21.63 2.97
N PRO A 3 20.59 -20.59 3.49
CA PRO A 3 19.99 -19.28 3.64
C PRO A 3 19.62 -18.68 2.27
N PRO A 4 18.58 -17.83 2.20
CA PRO A 4 18.19 -17.16 0.96
C PRO A 4 19.30 -16.22 0.47
N SER A 5 19.38 -16.03 -0.84
CA SER A 5 20.29 -15.06 -1.47
C SER A 5 19.90 -13.62 -1.10
N GLN A 6 20.84 -12.67 -1.20
CA GLN A 6 20.55 -11.25 -0.96
C GLN A 6 19.51 -10.71 -1.96
N LEU A 7 19.56 -11.16 -3.22
CA LEU A 7 18.55 -10.86 -4.24
C LEU A 7 17.15 -11.36 -3.82
N THR A 8 17.06 -12.60 -3.32
CA THR A 8 15.80 -13.15 -2.80
C THR A 8 15.28 -12.34 -1.62
N VAL A 9 16.15 -11.95 -0.67
CA VAL A 9 15.76 -11.13 0.50
C VAL A 9 15.23 -9.77 0.06
N ALA A 10 15.91 -9.07 -0.85
CA ALA A 10 15.45 -7.78 -1.38
C ALA A 10 14.11 -7.90 -2.13
N THR A 11 13.96 -8.95 -2.94
CA THR A 11 12.72 -9.24 -3.67
C THR A 11 11.53 -9.46 -2.72
N LEU A 12 11.74 -10.24 -1.64
CA LEU A 12 10.72 -10.48 -0.63
C LEU A 12 10.36 -9.22 0.15
N SER A 13 11.34 -8.34 0.41
CA SER A 13 11.10 -7.05 1.08
C SER A 13 10.13 -6.18 0.27
N VAL A 14 10.41 -5.96 -1.02
CA VAL A 14 9.53 -5.19 -1.91
C VAL A 14 8.15 -5.84 -1.99
N THR A 15 8.09 -7.16 -2.20
CA THR A 15 6.83 -7.89 -2.31
C THR A 15 5.97 -7.76 -1.05
N ARG A 16 6.57 -7.80 0.15
CA ARG A 16 5.84 -7.64 1.41
C ARG A 16 5.31 -6.22 1.57
N LEU A 17 6.13 -5.21 1.29
CA LEU A 17 5.73 -3.81 1.42
C LEU A 17 4.59 -3.46 0.46
N LEU A 18 4.62 -3.96 -0.78
CA LEU A 18 3.51 -3.78 -1.73
C LEU A 18 2.22 -4.46 -1.25
N LYS A 19 2.32 -5.65 -0.64
CA LYS A 19 1.15 -6.30 -0.03
C LYS A 19 0.59 -5.49 1.13
N GLU A 20 1.46 -4.91 1.96
CA GLU A 20 1.08 -4.02 3.06
C GLU A 20 0.36 -2.78 2.54
N GLU A 21 0.89 -2.13 1.49
CA GLU A 21 0.27 -0.95 0.87
C GLU A 21 -1.11 -1.27 0.29
N ILE A 22 -1.23 -2.32 -0.52
CA ILE A 22 -2.52 -2.77 -1.09
C ILE A 22 -3.55 -3.08 0.01
N SER A 23 -3.10 -3.63 1.15
CA SER A 23 -3.99 -3.89 2.29
C SER A 23 -4.53 -2.59 2.89
N TYR A 24 -3.68 -1.58 3.10
CA TYR A 24 -4.12 -0.28 3.60
C TYR A 24 -4.99 0.48 2.59
N GLU A 25 -4.73 0.38 1.29
CA GLU A 25 -5.58 0.98 0.26
C GLU A 25 -7.00 0.39 0.27
N LYS A 26 -7.10 -0.94 0.35
CA LYS A 26 -8.39 -1.62 0.44
C LYS A 26 -9.16 -1.19 1.69
N GLU A 27 -8.47 -1.09 2.83
CA GLU A 27 -9.08 -0.60 4.06
C GLU A 27 -9.57 0.83 3.91
N LEU A 28 -8.75 1.73 3.36
CA LEU A 28 -9.10 3.13 3.13
C LEU A 28 -10.34 3.27 2.22
N ILE A 29 -10.41 2.49 1.14
CA ILE A 29 -11.56 2.46 0.22
C ILE A 29 -12.83 2.04 0.97
N GLN A 30 -12.75 0.98 1.78
CA GLN A 30 -13.90 0.49 2.55
C GLN A 30 -14.36 1.50 3.60
N GLN A 31 -13.43 2.11 4.33
CA GLN A 31 -13.72 3.14 5.32
C GLN A 31 -14.39 4.36 4.66
N LYS A 32 -13.83 4.88 3.55
CA LYS A 32 -14.40 6.00 2.79
C LYS A 32 -15.79 5.69 2.23
N ALA A 33 -15.99 4.49 1.68
CA ALA A 33 -17.30 4.07 1.19
C ALA A 33 -18.34 4.00 2.32
N LYS A 34 -17.93 3.53 3.51
CA LYS A 34 -18.82 3.49 4.67
C LYS A 34 -19.16 4.89 5.20
N VAL A 35 -18.20 5.81 5.26
CA VAL A 35 -18.44 7.23 5.58
C VAL A 35 -19.46 7.81 4.62
N ALA A 36 -19.23 7.71 3.32
CA ALA A 36 -20.14 8.25 2.30
C ALA A 36 -21.55 7.67 2.41
N THR A 37 -21.66 6.36 2.68
CA THR A 37 -22.95 5.71 2.90
C THR A 37 -23.69 6.31 4.10
N LEU A 38 -23.04 6.38 5.27
CA LEU A 38 -23.68 6.88 6.48
C LEU A 38 -24.04 8.37 6.38
N GLU A 39 -23.19 9.19 5.74
CA GLU A 39 -23.50 10.60 5.49
C GLU A 39 -24.72 10.77 4.57
N ALA A 40 -24.86 9.93 3.55
CA ALA A 40 -26.05 9.92 2.70
C ALA A 40 -27.31 9.54 3.48
N GLU A 41 -27.23 8.53 4.35
CA GLU A 41 -28.36 8.13 5.22
C GLU A 41 -28.79 9.25 6.18
N ILE A 42 -27.83 9.98 6.78
CA ILE A 42 -28.11 11.17 7.61
C ILE A 42 -28.84 12.22 6.78
N LYS A 43 -28.31 12.53 5.59
CA LYS A 43 -28.87 13.56 4.70
C LYS A 43 -30.29 13.21 4.23
N GLU A 44 -30.55 11.94 3.98
CA GLU A 44 -31.87 11.41 3.58
C GLU A 44 -32.84 11.30 4.77
N GLY A 45 -32.39 11.56 6.00
CA GLY A 45 -33.21 11.46 7.20
C GLY A 45 -33.67 10.04 7.52
N LYS A 46 -32.86 9.02 7.13
CA LYS A 46 -33.22 7.62 7.41
C LYS A 46 -33.27 7.36 8.92
N PRO A 47 -34.18 6.48 9.40
CA PRO A 47 -34.26 6.11 10.81
C PRO A 47 -32.89 5.71 11.36
N ASP A 48 -32.47 6.29 12.47
CA ASP A 48 -31.26 5.92 13.20
C ASP A 48 -31.67 5.10 14.43
N GLU A 49 -31.85 3.79 14.24
CA GLU A 49 -32.37 2.89 15.27
C GLU A 49 -31.49 2.87 16.54
N ASP A 50 -30.17 3.00 16.35
CA ASP A 50 -29.18 3.00 17.43
C ASP A 50 -28.88 4.42 17.98
N GLY A 51 -29.37 5.47 17.31
CA GLY A 51 -29.19 6.87 17.70
C GLY A 51 -27.72 7.35 17.73
N ASN A 52 -26.82 6.63 17.06
CA ASN A 52 -25.38 6.85 17.14
C ASN A 52 -24.72 7.10 15.78
N ARG A 53 -25.50 7.28 14.70
CA ARG A 53 -24.96 7.36 13.33
C ARG A 53 -23.95 8.49 13.16
N GLU A 54 -24.22 9.67 13.71
CA GLU A 54 -23.29 10.80 13.65
C GLU A 54 -21.97 10.52 14.38
N TYR A 55 -22.04 9.84 15.53
CA TYR A 55 -20.86 9.41 16.27
C TYR A 55 -20.05 8.39 15.45
N MET A 56 -20.72 7.41 14.82
CA MET A 56 -20.06 6.43 13.94
C MET A 56 -19.35 7.10 12.77
N VAL A 57 -19.97 8.09 12.11
CA VAL A 57 -19.34 8.87 11.04
C VAL A 57 -18.07 9.55 11.56
N LYS A 58 -18.13 10.21 12.72
CA LYS A 58 -16.96 10.86 13.31
C LYS A 58 -15.82 9.87 13.58
N GLN A 59 -16.11 8.71 14.15
CA GLN A 59 -15.10 7.68 14.41
C GLN A 59 -14.50 7.12 13.13
N LEU A 60 -15.32 6.87 12.10
CA LEU A 60 -14.83 6.37 10.82
C LEU A 60 -13.97 7.39 10.09
N LYS A 61 -14.29 8.69 10.16
CA LYS A 61 -13.43 9.75 9.61
C LYS A 61 -12.07 9.80 10.30
N LEU A 62 -12.04 9.66 11.63
CA LEU A 62 -10.77 9.54 12.36
C LEU A 62 -9.98 8.31 11.91
N ALA A 63 -10.65 7.17 11.71
CA ALA A 63 -9.99 5.96 11.19
C ALA A 63 -9.41 6.17 9.78
N VAL A 64 -10.14 6.86 8.89
CA VAL A 64 -9.64 7.26 7.57
C VAL A 64 -8.37 8.09 7.69
N GLU A 65 -8.37 9.12 8.55
CA GLU A 65 -7.20 9.98 8.76
C GLU A 65 -5.99 9.20 9.31
N GLU A 66 -6.21 8.28 10.25
CA GLU A 66 -5.14 7.45 10.80
C GLU A 66 -4.57 6.47 9.75
N THR A 67 -5.42 5.85 8.92
CA THR A 67 -4.95 5.01 7.81
C THR A 67 -4.17 5.84 6.78
N GLU A 68 -4.64 7.06 6.46
CA GLU A 68 -3.94 7.97 5.54
C GLU A 68 -2.53 8.34 6.02
N LYS A 69 -2.34 8.51 7.33
CA LYS A 69 -1.03 8.82 7.93
C LYS A 69 0.00 7.69 7.81
N VAL A 70 -0.42 6.46 7.52
CA VAL A 70 0.51 5.32 7.34
C VAL A 70 1.22 5.38 5.98
N PHE A 71 0.54 5.85 4.94
CA PHE A 71 1.07 5.80 3.57
C PHE A 71 2.39 6.53 3.36
N PRO A 72 2.64 7.74 3.90
CA PRO A 72 3.90 8.44 3.66
C PRO A 72 5.13 7.60 4.06
N ALA A 73 5.13 7.07 5.29
CA ALA A 73 6.23 6.25 5.77
C ALA A 73 6.32 4.89 5.06
N LEU A 74 5.18 4.31 4.67
CA LEU A 74 5.16 3.06 3.92
C LEU A 74 5.72 3.23 2.51
N ARG A 75 5.34 4.29 1.80
CA ARG A 75 5.82 4.59 0.44
C ARG A 75 7.30 4.89 0.40
N THR A 76 7.84 5.61 1.40
CA THR A 76 9.30 5.76 1.54
C THR A 76 9.99 4.41 1.71
N ARG A 77 9.43 3.50 2.52
CA ARG A 77 9.98 2.14 2.67
C ARG A 77 9.93 1.35 1.36
N VAL A 78 8.86 1.47 0.57
CA VAL A 78 8.75 0.85 -0.76
C VAL A 78 9.83 1.40 -1.69
N GLU A 79 10.01 2.72 -1.73
CA GLU A 79 11.04 3.38 -2.53
C GLU A 79 12.44 2.88 -2.17
N ASP A 80 12.82 2.96 -0.90
CA ASP A 80 14.12 2.49 -0.41
C ASP A 80 14.35 1.00 -0.72
N ALA A 81 13.31 0.17 -0.62
CA ALA A 81 13.40 -1.26 -0.93
C ALA A 81 13.54 -1.51 -2.43
N THR A 82 12.90 -0.71 -3.28
CA THR A 82 13.04 -0.82 -4.74
C THR A 82 14.43 -0.40 -5.21
N VAL A 83 15.01 0.67 -4.65
CA VAL A 83 16.41 1.07 -4.92
C VAL A 83 17.38 -0.05 -4.54
N LYS A 84 17.22 -0.64 -3.35
CA LYS A 84 18.04 -1.78 -2.93
C LYS A 84 17.87 -2.99 -3.85
N LEU A 85 16.66 -3.25 -4.33
CA LEU A 85 16.40 -4.35 -5.26
C LEU A 85 17.09 -4.11 -6.61
N GLU A 86 17.12 -2.88 -7.11
CA GLU A 86 17.88 -2.52 -8.32
C GLU A 86 19.37 -2.81 -8.19
N GLU A 87 19.96 -2.38 -7.07
CA GLU A 87 21.38 -2.66 -6.77
C GLU A 87 21.67 -4.16 -6.74
N GLN A 88 20.80 -4.95 -6.10
CA GLN A 88 20.97 -6.40 -6.02
C GLN A 88 20.78 -7.10 -7.38
N ILE A 89 19.88 -6.61 -8.23
CA ILE A 89 19.73 -7.12 -9.61
C ILE A 89 21.02 -6.86 -10.39
N ALA A 90 21.57 -5.64 -10.32
CA ALA A 90 22.80 -5.29 -11.03
C ALA A 90 24.00 -6.16 -10.59
N LEU A 91 24.12 -6.45 -9.29
CA LEU A 91 25.14 -7.36 -8.77
C LEU A 91 24.92 -8.80 -9.23
N ALA A 92 23.68 -9.28 -9.20
CA ALA A 92 23.34 -10.65 -9.58
C ALA A 92 23.56 -10.96 -11.07
N GLU A 93 23.37 -9.97 -11.95
CA GLU A 93 23.65 -10.07 -13.39
C GLU A 93 25.15 -10.30 -13.70
N SER A 94 26.05 -10.01 -12.75
CA SER A 94 27.49 -10.29 -12.89
C SER A 94 27.90 -11.74 -12.58
N GLY A 95 26.94 -12.60 -12.25
CA GLY A 95 27.14 -14.02 -11.97
C GLY A 95 26.95 -14.35 -10.49
N GLY A 96 25.69 -14.41 -10.05
CA GLY A 96 25.37 -14.74 -8.65
C GLY A 96 23.93 -15.17 -8.37
N ALA A 97 23.08 -15.28 -9.39
CA ALA A 97 21.68 -15.68 -9.26
C ALA A 97 21.22 -16.55 -10.43
N THR A 98 20.17 -17.32 -10.22
CA THR A 98 19.51 -18.06 -11.30
C THR A 98 18.68 -17.11 -12.17
N GLU A 99 18.34 -17.55 -13.39
CA GLU A 99 17.43 -16.80 -14.27
C GLU A 99 16.06 -16.56 -13.61
N ASP A 100 15.55 -17.54 -12.86
CA ASP A 100 14.29 -17.44 -12.13
C ASP A 100 14.33 -16.39 -11.01
N GLU A 101 15.43 -16.33 -10.26
CA GLU A 101 15.63 -15.31 -9.22
C GLU A 101 15.67 -13.90 -9.84
N LEU A 102 16.39 -13.74 -10.96
CA LEU A 102 16.47 -12.47 -11.69
C LEU A 102 15.10 -12.06 -12.28
N ALA A 103 14.37 -13.00 -12.87
CA ALA A 103 13.04 -12.75 -13.42
C ALA A 103 12.05 -12.30 -12.33
N THR A 104 12.06 -12.99 -11.18
CA THR A 104 11.21 -12.66 -10.04
C THR A 104 11.56 -11.28 -9.45
N ALA A 105 12.85 -10.99 -9.32
CA ALA A 105 13.34 -9.69 -8.84
C ALA A 105 12.92 -8.55 -9.77
N LYS A 106 13.10 -8.71 -11.09
CA LYS A 106 12.69 -7.71 -12.09
C LYS A 106 11.17 -7.46 -12.08
N LEU A 107 10.37 -8.52 -11.91
CA LEU A 107 8.92 -8.38 -11.78
C LEU A 107 8.52 -7.61 -10.51
N ALA A 108 9.15 -7.93 -9.37
CA ALA A 108 8.89 -7.21 -8.11
C ALA A 108 9.30 -5.73 -8.22
N LEU A 109 10.41 -5.45 -8.89
CA LEU A 109 10.87 -4.09 -9.15
C LEU A 109 9.89 -3.31 -10.04
N SER A 110 9.42 -3.90 -11.15
CA SER A 110 8.41 -3.27 -12.03
C SER A 110 7.18 -2.86 -11.25
N LYS A 111 6.62 -3.80 -10.46
CA LYS A 111 5.45 -3.53 -9.62
C LYS A 111 5.70 -2.44 -8.58
N GLY A 112 6.88 -2.43 -7.96
CA GLY A 112 7.27 -1.39 -7.02
C GLY A 112 7.32 0.01 -7.64
N LYS A 113 7.75 0.12 -8.90
CA LYS A 113 7.81 1.39 -9.64
C LYS A 113 6.45 1.82 -10.19
N GLU A 114 5.63 0.88 -10.63
CA GLU A 114 4.26 1.13 -11.07
C GLU A 114 3.43 1.71 -9.93
N GLU A 115 3.51 1.11 -8.74
CA GLU A 115 2.88 1.62 -7.53
C GLU A 115 3.30 3.07 -7.26
N LYS A 116 4.60 3.35 -7.27
CA LYS A 116 5.12 4.72 -7.14
C LYS A 116 4.45 5.67 -8.12
N THR A 117 4.32 5.29 -9.39
CA THR A 117 3.74 6.14 -10.44
C THR A 117 2.25 6.40 -10.20
N TYR A 118 1.48 5.37 -9.85
CA TYR A 118 0.07 5.50 -9.49
C TYR A 118 -0.12 6.54 -8.37
N THR A 119 0.73 6.54 -7.35
CA THR A 119 0.62 7.49 -6.24
C THR A 119 0.96 8.94 -6.58
N VAL A 120 1.80 9.20 -7.60
CA VAL A 120 2.11 10.58 -8.05
C VAL A 120 0.96 11.16 -8.90
N ASP A 121 0.26 10.30 -9.65
CA ASP A 121 -0.81 10.71 -10.56
C ASP A 121 -2.20 10.78 -9.89
N VAL A 122 -2.38 10.16 -8.72
CA VAL A 122 -3.62 10.32 -7.94
C VAL A 122 -3.60 11.71 -7.28
N PRO A 123 -4.54 12.62 -7.63
CA PRO A 123 -4.58 13.93 -7.01
C PRO A 123 -4.77 13.74 -5.50
N THR A 124 -3.84 14.29 -4.71
CA THR A 124 -4.04 14.44 -3.27
C THR A 124 -5.32 15.24 -3.08
N VAL A 125 -6.41 14.56 -2.74
CA VAL A 125 -7.68 15.21 -2.42
C VAL A 125 -7.49 15.86 -1.05
N SER A 126 -6.81 17.00 -1.03
CA SER A 126 -6.80 17.89 0.12
C SER A 126 -8.24 18.28 0.40
N SER A 127 -8.71 17.88 1.59
CA SER A 127 -10.00 18.26 2.14
C SER A 127 -10.03 19.74 2.51
#